data_AF-A0A558A509-F1
#
_entry.id   AF-A0A558A509-F1
#
_cell.length_a   1.000
_cell.length_b   1.000
_cell.length_c   1.000
_cell.angle_alpha   90.00
_cell.angle_beta   90.00
_cell.angle_gamma   90.00
#
_symmetry.space_group_name_H-M   'P 1'
#
loop_
_entity.id
_entity.type
_entity.pdbx_description
1 polymer ?
#
loop_
_entity_poly.entity_id
_entity_poly.type
_entity_poly.pdbx_seq_one_letter_code
_entity_poly.pdbx_strand_id
1 'polypeptide(L)'
;MADTGSGGDGELERVQRPHDIRGCAAEPAQRLVTALRIVCGGSVVATRPIHAQHDDDFPPTVDGSAALPAVVAADSSRPTQVLTDEQVEAVREVYEMLGNLAVREDRSLQVALRRFVFAGSKAQPEDRLIDLVICCEALFLKRLGVGGKQKGAPAAANAGRLLAGDRLLNVGREEVERFVRAPYRLRNAEVHGDHPVRRPMTLLRGATTEDLARLVEDLGLVVGRALHLVLSELSRPAAAAGLLRAPFPQPGTPSARATDRTLHVE
;
A
#
# COMPACT_ATOMS: atom_id res chain seq x y z
N MET A 1 36.54 -61.35 10.44
CA MET A 1 35.26 -62.02 10.15
C MET A 1 34.16 -61.03 10.42
N ALA A 2 33.37 -60.73 9.38
CA ALA A 2 32.03 -60.12 9.40
C ALA A 2 31.91 -58.69 10.00
N ASP A 3 31.12 -57.77 9.49
CA ASP A 3 30.10 -57.83 8.45
C ASP A 3 29.80 -56.41 7.94
N THR A 4 29.37 -56.39 6.70
CA THR A 4 28.76 -55.32 5.93
C THR A 4 27.41 -54.85 6.48
N GLY A 5 27.09 -53.55 6.36
CA GLY A 5 25.75 -53.00 6.62
C GLY A 5 25.68 -51.55 6.16
N SER A 6 25.45 -51.32 4.87
CA SER A 6 24.12 -51.15 4.26
C SER A 6 23.77 -49.66 4.21
N GLY A 7 24.14 -49.04 3.09
CA GLY A 7 23.67 -47.72 2.69
C GLY A 7 22.15 -47.78 2.49
N GLY A 8 21.44 -46.94 3.24
CA GLY A 8 20.07 -46.59 2.95
C GLY A 8 20.09 -45.36 2.04
N ASP A 9 19.99 -45.59 0.74
CA ASP A 9 19.60 -44.56 -0.22
C ASP A 9 18.19 -44.09 0.16
N GLY A 10 18.14 -43.04 0.98
CA GLY A 10 16.94 -42.27 1.26
C GLY A 10 16.57 -41.49 0.02
N GLU A 11 15.90 -42.17 -0.91
CA GLU A 11 15.20 -41.58 -2.04
C GLU A 11 14.17 -40.61 -1.48
N LEU A 12 14.59 -39.35 -1.33
CA LEU A 12 13.77 -38.23 -0.94
C LEU A 12 12.74 -38.03 -2.04
N GLU A 13 11.62 -38.72 -1.87
CA GLU A 13 10.35 -38.54 -2.57
C GLU A 13 10.05 -37.03 -2.59
N ARG A 14 10.43 -36.39 -3.70
CA ARG A 14 10.08 -35.00 -3.97
C ARG A 14 8.57 -35.00 -4.16
N VAL A 15 7.85 -34.80 -3.06
CA VAL A 15 6.43 -34.46 -3.05
C VAL A 15 6.30 -33.23 -3.94
N GLN A 16 5.93 -33.46 -5.20
CA GLN A 16 5.54 -32.44 -6.14
C GLN A 16 4.31 -31.79 -5.53
N ARG A 17 4.53 -30.64 -4.90
CA ARG A 17 3.43 -29.82 -4.39
C ARG A 17 2.52 -29.55 -5.60
N PRO A 18 1.23 -29.89 -5.52
CA PRO A 18 0.31 -29.66 -6.63
C PRO A 18 0.45 -28.19 -7.05
N HIS A 19 0.75 -27.99 -8.33
CA HIS A 19 0.78 -26.66 -8.93
C HIS A 19 -0.63 -26.08 -8.73
N ASP A 20 -0.76 -25.16 -7.79
CA ASP A 20 -2.02 -24.51 -7.47
C ASP A 20 -2.40 -23.56 -8.61
N ILE A 21 -3.11 -24.10 -9.61
CA ILE A 21 -3.58 -23.37 -10.80
C ILE A 21 -4.49 -22.19 -10.39
N ARG A 22 -5.07 -22.22 -9.18
CA ARG A 22 -5.86 -21.11 -8.62
C ARG A 22 -5.04 -19.83 -8.39
N GLY A 23 -3.70 -19.93 -8.37
CA GLY A 23 -2.80 -18.79 -8.29
C GLY A 23 -2.65 -18.00 -9.59
N CYS A 24 -2.91 -18.61 -10.76
CA CYS A 24 -2.52 -18.02 -12.05
C CYS A 24 -3.40 -16.82 -12.48
N ALA A 25 -4.72 -16.90 -12.26
CA ALA A 25 -5.65 -15.81 -12.63
C ALA A 25 -5.94 -14.82 -11.48
N ALA A 26 -5.73 -15.24 -10.22
CA ALA A 26 -5.98 -14.38 -9.06
C ALA A 26 -5.00 -13.21 -8.98
N GLU A 27 -3.74 -13.43 -9.38
CA GLU A 27 -2.71 -12.39 -9.34
C GLU A 27 -3.01 -11.23 -10.33
N PRO A 28 -3.29 -11.45 -11.63
CA PRO A 28 -3.66 -10.39 -12.56
C PRO A 28 -4.88 -9.58 -12.12
N ALA A 29 -5.94 -10.23 -11.66
CA ALA A 29 -7.16 -9.55 -11.22
C ALA A 29 -6.90 -8.66 -9.99
N GLN A 30 -6.17 -9.18 -9.00
CA GLN A 30 -5.82 -8.42 -7.80
C GLN A 30 -4.92 -7.22 -8.15
N ARG A 31 -3.99 -7.39 -9.11
CA ARG A 31 -3.13 -6.33 -9.60
C ARG A 31 -3.94 -5.22 -10.28
N LEU A 32 -4.91 -5.58 -11.12
CA LEU A 32 -5.80 -4.61 -11.77
C LEU A 32 -6.64 -3.83 -10.76
N VAL A 33 -7.26 -4.49 -9.78
CA VAL A 33 -8.02 -3.81 -8.71
C VAL A 33 -7.12 -2.86 -7.92
N THR A 34 -5.88 -3.26 -7.63
CA THR A 34 -4.91 -2.41 -6.95
C THR A 34 -4.57 -1.18 -7.79
N ALA A 35 -4.30 -1.36 -9.07
CA ALA A 35 -4.00 -0.27 -10.00
C ALA A 35 -5.16 0.73 -10.12
N LEU A 36 -6.38 0.22 -10.32
CA LEU A 36 -7.59 1.03 -10.38
C LEU A 36 -7.77 1.89 -9.12
N ARG A 37 -7.52 1.33 -7.93
CA ARG A 37 -7.65 2.09 -6.67
C ARG A 37 -6.56 3.13 -6.47
N ILE A 38 -5.34 2.87 -6.92
CA ILE A 38 -4.24 3.84 -6.82
C ILE A 38 -4.52 5.04 -7.72
N VAL A 39 -5.04 4.81 -8.93
CA VAL A 39 -5.28 5.86 -9.93
C VAL A 39 -6.60 6.59 -9.71
N CYS A 40 -7.68 5.85 -9.51
CA CYS A 40 -9.04 6.41 -9.46
C CYS A 40 -9.50 6.70 -8.02
N GLY A 41 -8.82 6.14 -7.01
CA GLY A 41 -9.29 6.17 -5.64
C GLY A 41 -10.56 5.33 -5.43
N GLY A 42 -11.30 5.65 -4.37
CA GLY A 42 -12.66 5.13 -4.17
C GLY A 42 -12.76 3.64 -3.81
N SER A 43 -13.96 3.08 -4.04
CA SER A 43 -14.27 1.66 -3.83
C SER A 43 -14.31 0.97 -5.18
N VAL A 44 -13.24 0.24 -5.51
CA VAL A 44 -13.20 -0.62 -6.69
C VAL A 44 -13.42 -2.05 -6.24
N VAL A 45 -14.55 -2.64 -6.60
CA VAL A 45 -14.89 -4.02 -6.29
C VAL A 45 -15.00 -4.79 -7.61
N ALA A 46 -14.35 -5.94 -7.71
CA ALA A 46 -14.63 -6.87 -8.78
C ALA A 46 -16.02 -7.48 -8.51
N THR A 47 -17.00 -7.08 -9.31
CA THR A 47 -18.42 -7.37 -9.04
C THR A 47 -18.74 -8.86 -9.09
N ARG A 48 -18.18 -9.60 -10.06
CA ARG A 48 -18.30 -11.05 -10.20
C ARG A 48 -17.08 -11.64 -10.91
N PRO A 49 -16.30 -12.56 -10.31
CA PRO A 49 -15.43 -13.42 -11.11
C PRO A 49 -16.35 -14.29 -11.96
N ILE A 50 -16.31 -14.09 -13.28
CA ILE A 50 -16.91 -15.02 -14.22
C ILE A 50 -15.91 -16.18 -14.32
N HIS A 51 -16.24 -17.31 -13.71
CA HIS A 51 -15.44 -18.51 -13.88
C HIS A 51 -15.78 -19.09 -15.26
N ALA A 52 -14.82 -19.06 -16.18
CA ALA A 52 -14.90 -19.89 -17.37
C ALA A 52 -14.86 -21.35 -16.91
N GLN A 53 -15.87 -22.14 -17.29
CA GLN A 53 -15.89 -23.58 -17.06
C GLN A 53 -14.72 -24.20 -17.83
N HIS A 54 -13.98 -25.14 -17.20
CA HIS A 54 -12.88 -25.81 -17.88
C HIS A 54 -13.44 -26.66 -19.04
N ASP A 55 -12.73 -26.75 -20.16
CA ASP A 55 -13.21 -27.50 -21.34
C ASP A 55 -13.47 -28.99 -21.04
N ASP A 56 -12.85 -29.51 -19.98
CA ASP A 56 -12.99 -30.91 -19.51
C ASP A 56 -14.10 -31.14 -18.46
N ASP A 57 -14.75 -30.08 -17.96
CA ASP A 57 -15.85 -30.23 -17.00
C ASP A 57 -17.13 -30.61 -17.76
N PHE A 58 -17.39 -31.92 -17.87
CA PHE A 58 -18.62 -32.46 -18.46
C PHE A 58 -19.62 -32.91 -17.38
N PRO A 59 -20.92 -32.56 -17.51
CA PRO A 59 -21.52 -31.85 -18.64
C PRO A 59 -21.28 -30.33 -18.60
N PRO A 60 -21.12 -29.66 -19.77
CA PRO A 60 -21.09 -28.21 -19.84
C PRO A 60 -22.39 -27.66 -19.26
N THR A 61 -22.30 -26.88 -18.18
CA THR A 61 -23.46 -26.13 -17.70
C THR A 61 -23.63 -24.97 -18.65
N VAL A 62 -24.70 -25.02 -19.47
CA VAL A 62 -25.01 -24.04 -20.53
C VAL A 62 -25.10 -22.61 -19.99
N ASP A 63 -25.29 -22.44 -18.69
CA ASP A 63 -25.55 -21.14 -18.07
C ASP A 63 -24.31 -20.43 -17.51
N GLY A 64 -23.14 -21.09 -17.47
CA GLY A 64 -21.98 -20.55 -16.76
C GLY A 64 -22.22 -20.38 -15.26
N SER A 65 -21.16 -20.51 -14.46
CA SER A 65 -21.25 -20.32 -13.00
C SER A 65 -20.57 -19.02 -12.62
N ALA A 66 -21.36 -18.01 -12.25
CA ALA A 66 -20.84 -16.86 -11.52
C ALA A 66 -20.86 -17.20 -10.03
N ALA A 67 -19.70 -17.40 -9.42
CA ALA A 67 -19.59 -17.40 -7.98
C ALA A 67 -19.70 -15.95 -7.51
N LEU A 68 -20.61 -15.66 -6.58
CA LEU A 68 -20.58 -14.37 -5.88
C LEU A 68 -19.22 -14.28 -5.18
N PRO A 69 -18.39 -13.27 -5.49
CA PRO A 69 -17.18 -13.09 -4.72
C PRO A 69 -17.59 -12.86 -3.27
N ALA A 70 -16.79 -13.35 -2.31
CA ALA A 70 -17.00 -13.06 -0.88
C ALA A 70 -16.87 -11.56 -0.53
N VAL A 71 -16.77 -10.69 -1.54
CA VAL A 71 -16.61 -9.25 -1.41
C VAL A 71 -18.01 -8.63 -1.35
N VAL A 72 -18.21 -7.83 -0.30
CA VAL A 72 -19.42 -7.09 0.05
C VAL A 72 -19.95 -6.31 -1.16
N ALA A 73 -21.28 -6.16 -1.23
CA ALA A 73 -21.96 -5.36 -2.26
C ALA A 73 -21.26 -4.01 -2.47
N ALA A 74 -21.14 -3.59 -3.74
CA ALA A 74 -20.60 -2.29 -4.09
C ALA A 74 -21.35 -1.19 -3.31
N ASP A 75 -20.61 -0.22 -2.79
CA ASP A 75 -21.17 0.92 -2.08
C ASP A 75 -22.00 1.76 -3.06
N SER A 76 -23.31 1.52 -3.10
CA SER A 76 -24.23 2.19 -4.04
C SER A 76 -24.38 3.68 -3.79
N SER A 77 -23.87 4.19 -2.66
CA SER A 77 -23.82 5.64 -2.39
C SER A 77 -22.69 6.33 -3.14
N ARG A 78 -21.73 5.58 -3.72
CA ARG A 78 -20.61 6.14 -4.47
C ARG A 78 -20.94 6.25 -5.96
N PRO A 79 -20.54 7.38 -6.61
CA PRO A 79 -20.75 7.54 -8.03
C PRO A 79 -19.96 6.48 -8.81
N THR A 80 -20.60 5.90 -9.83
CA THR A 80 -19.88 5.07 -10.82
C THR A 80 -19.03 5.99 -11.68
N GLN A 81 -17.72 5.74 -11.71
CA GLN A 81 -16.79 6.53 -12.53
C GLN A 81 -16.59 5.86 -13.89
N VAL A 82 -16.79 6.64 -14.95
CA VAL A 82 -16.33 6.28 -16.29
C VAL A 82 -14.88 6.74 -16.42
N LEU A 83 -13.97 5.83 -16.79
CA LEU A 83 -12.56 6.15 -16.94
C LEU A 83 -12.33 6.97 -18.21
N THR A 84 -11.53 8.02 -18.11
CA THR A 84 -10.99 8.73 -19.29
C THR A 84 -9.81 7.96 -19.87
N ASP A 85 -9.42 8.28 -21.11
CA ASP A 85 -8.26 7.66 -21.76
C ASP A 85 -6.98 7.87 -20.92
N GLU A 86 -6.78 9.05 -20.34
CA GLU A 86 -5.64 9.33 -19.47
C GLU A 86 -5.66 8.46 -18.21
N GLN A 87 -6.84 8.18 -17.65
CA GLN A 87 -6.97 7.29 -16.49
C GLN A 87 -6.71 5.84 -16.87
N VAL A 88 -7.14 5.39 -18.05
CA VAL A 88 -6.86 4.05 -18.56
C VAL A 88 -5.35 3.84 -18.72
N GLU A 89 -4.65 4.82 -19.30
CA GLU A 89 -3.19 4.77 -19.44
C GLU A 89 -2.49 4.77 -18.08
N ALA A 90 -2.91 5.63 -17.14
CA ALA A 90 -2.37 5.62 -15.78
C ALA A 90 -2.61 4.28 -15.06
N VAL A 91 -3.77 3.63 -15.26
CA VAL A 91 -4.07 2.30 -14.71
C VAL A 91 -3.14 1.25 -15.32
N ARG A 92 -2.91 1.30 -16.63
CA ARG A 92 -1.96 0.40 -17.30
C ARG A 92 -0.55 0.56 -16.75
N GLU A 93 -0.09 1.80 -16.60
CA GLU A 93 1.23 2.12 -16.06
C GLU A 93 1.41 1.53 -14.65
N VAL A 94 0.46 1.81 -13.73
CA VAL A 94 0.50 1.26 -12.37
C VAL A 94 0.42 -0.27 -12.37
N TYR A 95 -0.40 -0.86 -13.25
CA TYR A 95 -0.49 -2.32 -13.40
C TYR A 95 0.86 -2.94 -13.78
N GLU A 96 1.59 -2.33 -14.71
CA GLU A 96 2.93 -2.79 -15.09
C GLU A 96 3.94 -2.61 -13.95
N MET A 97 3.93 -1.47 -13.25
CA MET A 97 4.79 -1.22 -12.09
C MET A 97 4.60 -2.27 -10.99
N LEU A 98 3.36 -2.68 -10.72
CA LEU A 98 3.05 -3.72 -9.73
C LEU A 98 3.62 -5.10 -10.11
N GLY A 99 3.93 -5.34 -11.38
CA GLY A 99 4.62 -6.54 -11.85
C GLY A 99 6.13 -6.53 -11.63
N ASN A 100 6.73 -5.37 -11.32
CA ASN A 100 8.17 -5.23 -11.14
C ASN A 100 8.69 -6.04 -9.94
N LEU A 101 9.82 -6.73 -10.12
CA LEU A 101 10.42 -7.58 -9.09
C LEU A 101 10.74 -6.80 -7.80
N ALA A 102 11.29 -5.59 -7.90
CA ALA A 102 11.63 -4.76 -6.74
C ALA A 102 10.38 -4.39 -5.91
N VAL A 103 9.24 -4.18 -6.59
CA VAL A 103 7.95 -3.94 -5.93
C VAL A 103 7.46 -5.21 -5.23
N ARG A 104 7.59 -6.37 -5.87
CA ARG A 104 7.15 -7.67 -5.32
C ARG A 104 7.97 -8.11 -4.11
N GLU A 105 9.26 -7.77 -4.09
CA GLU A 105 10.19 -8.14 -3.00
C GLU A 105 10.11 -7.19 -1.79
N ASP A 106 9.62 -5.95 -1.97
CA ASP A 106 9.42 -4.99 -0.86
C ASP A 106 8.21 -5.39 -0.01
N ARG A 107 8.47 -6.21 1.02
CA ARG A 107 7.45 -6.70 1.96
C ARG A 107 6.64 -5.58 2.63
N SER A 108 7.27 -4.44 2.91
CA SER A 108 6.56 -3.32 3.56
C SER A 108 5.60 -2.66 2.58
N LEU A 109 6.01 -2.47 1.33
CA LEU A 109 5.14 -2.00 0.27
C LEU A 109 3.99 -2.97 -0.02
N GLN A 110 4.25 -4.28 -0.04
CA GLN A 110 3.21 -5.30 -0.22
C GLN A 110 2.14 -5.25 0.89
N VAL A 111 2.55 -5.01 2.14
CA VAL A 111 1.62 -4.79 3.26
C VAL A 111 0.81 -3.51 3.05
N ALA A 112 1.46 -2.41 2.62
CA ALA A 112 0.80 -1.14 2.34
C ALA A 112 -0.26 -1.29 1.24
N LEU A 113 0.11 -1.86 0.09
CA LEU A 113 -0.81 -2.13 -1.03
C LEU A 113 -2.02 -2.96 -0.60
N ARG A 114 -1.78 -4.06 0.14
CA ARG A 114 -2.87 -4.91 0.64
C ARG A 114 -3.82 -4.15 1.55
N ARG A 115 -3.29 -3.35 2.48
CA ARG A 115 -4.10 -2.56 3.43
C ARG A 115 -4.86 -1.44 2.73
N PHE A 116 -4.28 -0.81 1.72
CA PHE A 116 -4.97 0.15 0.86
C PHE A 116 -6.14 -0.51 0.10
N VAL A 117 -5.93 -1.72 -0.42
CA VAL A 117 -7.00 -2.52 -1.06
C VAL A 117 -8.03 -3.03 -0.04
N PHE A 118 -7.69 -3.25 1.22
CA PHE A 118 -8.71 -3.58 2.22
C PHE A 118 -9.54 -2.35 2.58
N ALA A 119 -8.91 -1.20 2.79
CA ALA A 119 -9.61 0.05 3.09
C ALA A 119 -10.71 0.37 2.07
N GLY A 120 -10.43 0.37 0.77
CA GLY A 120 -11.48 0.69 -0.22
C GLY A 120 -12.60 -0.35 -0.34
N SER A 121 -12.47 -1.54 0.27
CA SER A 121 -13.55 -2.55 0.32
C SER A 121 -14.43 -2.44 1.56
N LYS A 122 -14.08 -1.57 2.52
CA LYS A 122 -14.84 -1.38 3.76
C LYS A 122 -15.90 -0.30 3.56
N ALA A 123 -17.10 -0.54 4.07
CA ALA A 123 -18.19 0.43 4.08
C ALA A 123 -18.00 1.47 5.20
N GLN A 124 -17.69 1.01 6.42
CA GLN A 124 -17.57 1.88 7.60
C GLN A 124 -16.27 2.71 7.56
N PRO A 125 -16.32 4.03 7.76
CA PRO A 125 -15.15 4.90 7.70
C PRO A 125 -14.11 4.61 8.80
N GLU A 126 -14.52 4.09 9.95
CA GLU A 126 -13.65 3.70 11.07
C GLU A 126 -12.74 2.54 10.67
N ASP A 127 -13.30 1.51 10.03
CA ASP A 127 -12.53 0.37 9.51
C ASP A 127 -11.55 0.81 8.42
N ARG A 128 -12.01 1.69 7.52
CA ARG A 128 -11.18 2.29 6.47
C ARG A 128 -10.00 3.05 7.07
N LEU A 129 -10.26 3.85 8.10
CA LEU A 129 -9.24 4.63 8.82
C LEU A 129 -8.15 3.71 9.39
N ILE A 130 -8.54 2.61 10.03
CA ILE A 130 -7.58 1.65 10.61
C ILE A 130 -6.67 1.09 9.52
N ASP A 131 -7.23 0.59 8.41
CA ASP A 131 -6.45 0.03 7.33
C ASP A 131 -5.53 1.07 6.66
N LEU A 132 -6.00 2.31 6.45
CA LEU A 132 -5.17 3.40 5.91
C LEU A 132 -4.04 3.81 6.86
N VAL A 133 -4.27 3.82 8.18
CA VAL A 133 -3.20 4.10 9.16
C VAL A 133 -2.17 2.97 9.15
N ILE A 134 -2.57 1.71 9.05
CA ILE A 134 -1.63 0.59 8.90
C ILE A 134 -0.85 0.70 7.58
N CYS A 135 -1.51 1.14 6.50
CA CYS A 135 -0.85 1.44 5.23
C CYS A 135 0.22 2.53 5.39
N CYS A 136 -0.10 3.64 6.07
CA CYS A 136 0.85 4.69 6.42
C CYS A 136 2.03 4.16 7.24
N GLU A 137 1.80 3.32 8.26
CA GLU A 137 2.88 2.74 9.05
C GLU A 137 3.81 1.85 8.20
N ALA A 138 3.23 1.05 7.30
CA ALA A 138 4.02 0.20 6.42
C ALA A 138 4.86 1.02 5.43
N LEU A 139 4.24 2.03 4.81
CA LEU A 139 4.85 2.85 3.77
C LEU A 139 5.87 3.85 4.33
N PHE A 140 5.51 4.57 5.39
CA PHE A 140 6.29 5.70 5.92
C PHE A 140 7.17 5.35 7.11
N LEU A 141 7.02 4.18 7.73
CA LEU A 141 7.88 3.77 8.85
C LEU A 141 8.66 2.51 8.52
N LYS A 142 7.96 1.40 8.28
CA LYS A 142 8.60 0.08 8.13
C LYS A 142 9.51 0.02 6.91
N ARG A 143 9.04 0.52 5.75
CA ARG A 143 9.85 0.59 4.52
C ARG A 143 11.12 1.44 4.70
N LEU A 144 11.06 2.46 5.55
CA LEU A 144 12.17 3.39 5.82
C LEU A 144 13.02 2.97 7.03
N GLY A 145 12.76 1.81 7.65
CA GLY A 145 13.49 1.33 8.83
C GLY A 145 13.28 2.18 10.09
N VAL A 146 12.21 2.98 10.16
CA VAL A 146 11.92 3.86 11.30
C VAL A 146 11.16 3.07 12.37
N GLY A 147 11.81 2.86 13.52
CA GLY A 147 11.21 2.25 14.72
C GLY A 147 10.83 3.28 15.80
N GLY A 148 10.15 2.82 16.85
CA GLY A 148 9.85 3.62 18.04
C GLY A 148 8.41 3.49 18.55
N LYS A 149 8.16 3.95 19.78
CA LYS A 149 6.83 3.95 20.40
C LYS A 149 5.89 4.98 19.77
N GLN A 150 6.43 6.13 19.36
CA GLN A 150 5.64 7.21 18.74
C GLN A 150 5.70 7.10 17.21
N LYS A 151 4.55 6.77 16.60
CA LYS A 151 4.47 6.52 15.15
C LYS A 151 4.00 7.73 14.33
N GLY A 152 3.13 8.56 14.90
CA GLY A 152 2.44 9.62 14.13
C GLY A 152 3.34 10.74 13.63
N ALA A 153 4.26 11.25 14.45
CA ALA A 153 5.14 12.35 14.04
C ALA A 153 6.19 11.93 12.99
N PRO A 154 6.88 10.78 13.13
CA PRO A 154 7.79 10.32 12.07
C PRO A 154 7.06 9.96 10.77
N ALA A 155 5.88 9.33 10.84
CA ALA A 155 5.10 9.01 9.65
C ALA A 155 4.67 10.28 8.90
N ALA A 156 4.19 11.29 9.63
CA ALA A 156 3.86 12.59 9.08
C ALA A 156 5.07 13.24 8.38
N ALA A 157 6.22 13.33 9.05
CA ALA A 157 7.43 13.92 8.46
C ALA A 157 7.89 13.20 7.18
N ASN A 158 7.79 11.86 7.16
CA ASN A 158 8.13 11.07 5.98
C ASN A 158 7.14 11.26 4.84
N ALA A 159 5.85 11.32 5.13
CA ALA A 159 4.82 11.63 4.14
C ALA A 159 5.02 13.04 3.56
N GLY A 160 5.26 14.03 4.42
CA GLY A 160 5.52 15.41 4.02
C GLY A 160 6.75 15.54 3.13
N ARG A 161 7.84 14.79 3.40
CA ARG A 161 9.01 14.75 2.52
C ARG A 161 8.72 14.11 1.16
N LEU A 162 7.99 12.99 1.14
CA LEU A 162 7.67 12.29 -0.11
C LEU A 162 6.72 13.10 -1.01
N LEU A 163 5.75 13.79 -0.41
CA LEU A 163 4.66 14.46 -1.10
C LEU A 163 4.87 15.98 -1.24
N ALA A 164 6.00 16.51 -0.79
CA ALA A 164 6.32 17.92 -0.90
C ALA A 164 6.30 18.37 -2.38
N GLY A 165 5.45 19.34 -2.70
CA GLY A 165 5.35 19.89 -4.06
C GLY A 165 4.63 18.97 -5.05
N ASP A 166 3.92 17.95 -4.57
CA ASP A 166 3.10 17.13 -5.46
C ASP A 166 1.97 17.95 -6.09
N ARG A 167 1.97 18.03 -7.41
CA ARG A 167 1.04 18.88 -8.19
C ARG A 167 -0.42 18.42 -8.07
N LEU A 168 -0.66 17.13 -7.84
CA LEU A 168 -2.03 16.61 -7.74
C LEU A 168 -2.66 16.95 -6.40
N LEU A 169 -1.88 16.87 -5.31
CA LEU A 169 -2.36 17.27 -4.00
C LEU A 169 -2.46 18.80 -3.85
N ASN A 170 -1.56 19.53 -4.51
CA ASN A 170 -1.50 21.00 -4.50
C ASN A 170 -1.50 21.58 -3.08
N VAL A 171 -0.70 21.00 -2.19
CA VAL A 171 -0.51 21.43 -0.81
C VAL A 171 0.97 21.41 -0.45
N GLY A 172 1.35 22.24 0.52
CA GLY A 172 2.71 22.27 1.03
C GLY A 172 3.04 21.08 1.93
N ARG A 173 4.33 20.98 2.26
CA ARG A 173 4.85 19.93 3.13
C ARG A 173 4.19 19.96 4.50
N GLU A 174 4.05 21.13 5.11
CA GLU A 174 3.52 21.29 6.46
C GLU A 174 2.05 20.87 6.55
N GLU A 175 1.26 21.14 5.51
CA GLU A 175 -0.13 20.70 5.41
C GLU A 175 -0.22 19.17 5.37
N VAL A 176 0.62 18.51 4.57
CA VAL A 176 0.68 17.04 4.55
C VAL A 176 1.10 16.49 5.92
N GLU A 177 2.13 17.04 6.55
CA GLU A 177 2.60 16.58 7.86
C GLU A 177 1.49 16.73 8.92
N ARG A 178 0.84 17.89 8.97
CA ARG A 178 -0.27 18.17 9.88
C ARG A 178 -1.43 17.20 9.63
N PHE A 179 -1.81 17.02 8.37
CA PHE A 179 -2.92 16.17 7.99
C PHE A 179 -2.66 14.70 8.34
N VAL A 180 -1.51 14.14 7.94
CA VAL A 180 -1.16 12.72 8.19
C VAL A 180 -1.05 12.42 9.69
N ARG A 181 -0.74 13.41 10.54
CA ARG A 181 -0.70 13.23 11.99
C ARG A 181 -2.11 13.04 12.61
N ALA A 182 -3.15 13.64 12.03
CA ALA A 182 -4.50 13.60 12.60
C ALA A 182 -5.12 12.19 12.67
N PRO A 183 -5.06 11.34 11.62
CA PRO A 183 -5.52 9.96 11.64
C PRO A 183 -4.98 9.11 12.80
N TYR A 184 -3.73 9.31 13.22
CA TYR A 184 -3.15 8.57 14.34
C TYR A 184 -3.82 8.92 15.67
N ARG A 185 -4.25 10.16 15.86
CA ARG A 185 -4.99 10.58 17.07
C ARG A 185 -6.39 9.97 17.06
N LEU A 186 -7.06 10.02 15.91
CA LEU A 186 -8.41 9.47 15.73
C LEU A 186 -8.42 7.96 15.94
N ARG A 187 -7.48 7.22 15.33
CA ARG A 187 -7.36 5.77 15.53
C ARG A 187 -7.19 5.42 17.01
N ASN A 188 -6.35 6.15 17.74
CA ASN A 188 -6.17 5.87 19.17
C ASN A 188 -7.48 6.07 19.94
N ALA A 189 -8.24 7.13 19.63
CA ALA A 189 -9.54 7.37 20.26
C ALA A 189 -10.55 6.24 19.95
N GLU A 190 -10.67 5.84 18.68
CA GLU A 190 -11.55 4.73 18.26
C GLU A 190 -11.19 3.41 18.95
N VAL A 191 -9.90 3.07 19.01
CA VAL A 191 -9.41 1.84 19.67
C VAL A 191 -9.72 1.82 21.17
N HIS A 192 -9.80 2.99 21.80
CA HIS A 192 -10.12 3.13 23.22
C HIS A 192 -11.62 3.31 23.50
N GLY A 193 -12.48 3.30 22.48
CA GLY A 193 -13.92 3.53 22.62
C GLY A 193 -14.29 4.98 22.94
N ASP A 194 -13.33 5.90 22.90
CA ASP A 194 -13.57 7.33 23.03
C ASP A 194 -14.09 7.82 21.69
N HIS A 195 -15.39 7.68 21.42
CA HIS A 195 -16.00 8.08 20.14
C HIS A 195 -15.62 9.54 19.79
N PRO A 196 -14.67 9.76 18.85
CA PRO A 196 -14.17 11.08 18.50
C PRO A 196 -15.14 11.87 17.60
N VAL A 197 -16.32 11.29 17.33
CA VAL A 197 -17.33 11.64 16.32
C VAL A 197 -17.97 13.03 16.51
N ARG A 198 -17.42 13.90 17.36
CA ARG A 198 -17.90 15.27 17.57
C ARG A 198 -16.82 16.33 17.64
N ARG A 199 -15.59 16.02 17.22
CA ARG A 199 -14.51 17.01 17.18
C ARG A 199 -14.28 17.47 15.74
N PRO A 200 -14.19 18.79 15.49
CA PRO A 200 -13.77 19.31 14.20
C PRO A 200 -12.41 18.72 13.79
N MET A 201 -12.37 18.12 12.61
CA MET A 201 -11.19 17.58 11.95
C MET A 201 -10.76 18.51 10.83
N THR A 202 -9.47 18.63 10.60
CA THR A 202 -8.93 19.43 9.48
C THR A 202 -8.63 18.51 8.29
N LEU A 203 -9.27 18.80 7.15
CA LEU A 203 -9.03 18.18 5.86
C LEU A 203 -7.67 18.59 5.28
N LEU A 204 -7.22 17.91 4.23
CA LEU A 204 -5.89 18.10 3.63
C LEU A 204 -5.64 19.57 3.24
N ARG A 205 -6.67 20.23 2.69
CA ARG A 205 -6.62 21.63 2.23
C ARG A 205 -7.01 22.64 3.31
N GLY A 206 -7.05 22.24 4.58
CA GLY A 206 -7.28 23.13 5.72
C GLY A 206 -8.74 23.38 6.09
N ALA A 207 -9.72 22.97 5.26
CA ALA A 207 -11.13 23.02 5.61
C ALA A 207 -11.42 22.14 6.84
N THR A 208 -12.43 22.50 7.64
CA THR A 208 -12.85 21.71 8.79
C THR A 208 -14.07 20.84 8.46
N THR A 209 -14.18 19.68 9.10
CA THR A 209 -15.31 18.75 8.95
C THR A 209 -15.58 18.01 10.27
N GLU A 210 -16.81 17.62 10.52
CA GLU A 210 -17.16 16.65 11.58
C GLU A 210 -17.41 15.25 11.00
N ASP A 211 -17.49 15.14 9.67
CA ASP A 211 -17.68 13.88 8.96
C ASP A 211 -16.34 13.15 8.76
N LEU A 212 -16.21 11.99 9.41
CA LEU A 212 -15.03 11.12 9.33
C LEU A 212 -14.82 10.59 7.90
N ALA A 213 -15.89 10.33 7.14
CA ALA A 213 -15.77 9.78 5.80
C ALA A 213 -14.96 10.72 4.89
N ARG A 214 -15.17 12.03 4.99
CA ARG A 214 -14.41 13.04 4.22
C ARG A 214 -12.93 13.06 4.57
N LEU A 215 -12.59 12.93 5.86
CA LEU A 215 -11.18 12.83 6.28
C LEU A 215 -10.53 11.54 5.75
N VAL A 216 -11.26 10.42 5.79
CA VAL A 216 -10.79 9.13 5.28
C VAL A 216 -10.60 9.15 3.77
N GLU A 217 -11.45 9.88 3.04
CA GLU A 217 -11.29 10.10 1.60
C GLU A 217 -10.02 10.90 1.29
N ASP A 218 -9.78 12.02 1.96
CA ASP A 218 -8.55 12.80 1.83
C ASP A 218 -7.31 11.95 2.18
N LEU A 219 -7.40 11.13 3.23
CA LEU A 219 -6.32 10.20 3.60
C LEU A 219 -6.08 9.16 2.51
N GLY A 220 -7.14 8.62 1.92
CA GLY A 220 -7.07 7.72 0.77
C GLY A 220 -6.35 8.35 -0.42
N LEU A 221 -6.65 9.62 -0.73
CA LEU A 221 -5.98 10.36 -1.80
C LEU A 221 -4.48 10.54 -1.52
N VAL A 222 -4.12 10.96 -0.30
CA VAL A 222 -2.72 11.13 0.13
C VAL A 222 -1.95 9.82 0.04
N VAL A 223 -2.52 8.72 0.56
CA VAL A 223 -1.88 7.40 0.55
C VAL A 223 -1.78 6.84 -0.86
N GLY A 224 -2.85 6.94 -1.66
CA GLY A 224 -2.84 6.51 -3.06
C GLY A 224 -1.76 7.23 -3.87
N ARG A 225 -1.62 8.55 -3.67
CA ARG A 225 -0.56 9.32 -4.33
C ARG A 225 0.83 8.91 -3.87
N ALA A 226 1.03 8.70 -2.57
CA ALA A 226 2.30 8.22 -2.03
C ALA A 226 2.69 6.84 -2.59
N LEU A 227 1.73 5.91 -2.70
CA LEU A 227 1.93 4.61 -3.32
C LEU A 227 2.34 4.74 -4.78
N HIS A 228 1.67 5.59 -5.55
CA HIS A 228 2.05 5.85 -6.94
C HIS A 228 3.49 6.34 -7.04
N LEU A 229 3.90 7.33 -6.26
CA LEU A 229 5.27 7.86 -6.30
C LEU A 229 6.33 6.79 -5.97
N VAL A 230 6.05 5.95 -4.96
CA VAL A 230 6.94 4.85 -4.57
C VAL A 230 7.02 3.77 -5.65
N LEU A 231 5.90 3.43 -6.29
CA LEU A 231 5.87 2.48 -7.40
C LEU A 231 6.65 3.01 -8.60
N SER A 232 6.47 4.29 -8.94
CA SER A 232 7.22 4.94 -10.02
C SER A 232 8.71 4.97 -9.73
N GLU A 233 9.12 5.24 -8.49
CA GLU A 233 10.53 5.22 -8.07
C GLU A 233 11.16 3.84 -8.25
N LEU A 234 10.51 2.79 -7.73
CA LEU A 234 11.02 1.40 -7.78
C LEU A 234 11.01 0.81 -9.20
N SER A 235 10.15 1.32 -10.07
CA SER A 235 10.03 0.84 -11.45
C SER A 235 10.96 1.55 -12.43
N ARG A 236 11.67 2.61 -12.00
CA ARG A 236 12.67 3.27 -12.85
C ARG A 236 13.83 2.31 -13.13
N PRO A 237 14.33 2.24 -14.39
CA PRO A 237 15.53 1.50 -14.72
C PRO A 237 16.71 1.93 -13.85
N ALA A 238 17.51 0.97 -13.36
CA ALA A 238 18.62 1.25 -12.44
C ALA A 238 19.64 2.29 -12.97
N ALA A 239 19.79 2.39 -14.30
CA ALA A 239 20.62 3.42 -14.95
C ALA A 239 20.17 4.86 -14.64
N ALA A 240 18.89 5.08 -14.34
CA ALA A 240 18.35 6.38 -13.92
C ALA A 240 18.35 6.57 -12.38
N ALA A 241 18.55 5.49 -11.60
CA ALA A 241 18.45 5.50 -10.14
C ALA A 241 19.74 5.98 -9.44
N GLY A 242 20.88 5.99 -10.15
CA GLY A 242 22.18 6.41 -9.62
C GLY A 242 22.27 7.86 -9.13
N LEU A 243 21.27 8.69 -9.43
CA LEU A 243 21.21 10.10 -9.01
C LEU A 243 20.29 10.38 -7.81
N LEU A 244 19.45 9.43 -7.38
CA LEU A 244 18.45 9.66 -6.32
C LEU A 244 18.66 8.82 -5.06
N ARG A 245 19.48 7.76 -5.12
CA ARG A 245 19.94 7.03 -3.92
C ARG A 245 21.10 7.75 -3.24
N ALA A 246 20.90 9.00 -2.81
CA ALA A 246 21.55 9.38 -1.58
C ALA A 246 20.91 8.50 -0.49
N PRO A 247 21.67 7.66 0.25
CA PRO A 247 21.09 6.91 1.34
C PRO A 247 20.35 7.89 2.24
N PHE A 248 19.07 7.60 2.54
CA PHE A 248 18.31 8.38 3.51
C PHE A 248 19.20 8.59 4.73
N PRO A 249 19.57 9.84 5.06
CA PRO A 249 20.42 10.08 6.22
C PRO A 249 19.67 9.52 7.42
N GLN A 250 20.26 8.48 8.03
CA GLN A 250 19.70 7.86 9.22
C GLN A 250 19.57 8.96 10.27
N PRO A 251 18.35 9.24 10.78
CA PRO A 251 18.18 10.22 11.84
C PRO A 251 18.87 9.67 13.09
N GLY A 252 20.11 10.09 13.34
CA GLY A 252 20.87 9.69 14.52
C GLY A 252 22.32 9.29 14.31
N THR A 253 22.90 9.35 13.11
CA THR A 253 24.37 9.34 13.02
C THR A 253 24.87 10.68 13.55
N PRO A 254 25.54 10.73 14.73
CA PRO A 254 26.17 11.96 15.18
C PRO A 254 27.15 12.38 14.09
N SER A 255 26.91 13.55 13.51
CA SER A 255 27.88 14.19 12.61
C SER A 255 29.21 14.20 13.35
N ALA A 256 30.21 13.51 12.81
CA ALA A 256 31.56 13.54 13.34
C ALA A 256 32.00 15.00 13.30
N ARG A 257 31.86 15.70 14.44
CA ARG A 257 32.47 17.00 14.65
C ARG A 257 33.95 16.79 14.42
N ALA A 258 34.45 17.34 13.33
CA ALA A 258 35.85 17.59 13.13
C ALA A 258 36.34 18.35 14.36
N THR A 259 36.99 17.64 15.28
CA THR A 259 37.90 18.25 16.24
C THR A 259 39.09 18.74 15.44
N ASP A 260 38.93 19.91 14.82
CA ASP A 260 40.06 20.69 14.35
C ASP A 260 40.68 21.33 15.60
N ARG A 261 41.71 20.65 16.11
CA ARG A 261 42.53 21.09 17.23
C ARG A 261 43.90 21.41 16.66
N THR A 262 43.97 22.49 15.88
CA THR A 262 45.21 23.20 15.55
C THR A 262 45.65 23.93 16.84
N LEU A 263 46.65 23.42 17.56
CA LEU A 263 48.08 23.75 17.45
C LEU A 263 48.38 25.25 17.53
N HIS A 264 48.97 25.63 18.68
CA HIS A 264 49.96 26.68 18.95
C HIS A 264 50.08 27.88 18.00
N VAL A 265 50.06 29.10 18.57
CA VAL A 265 51.16 30.08 18.47
C VAL A 265 51.17 30.95 19.74
N GLU A 266 52.38 31.04 20.31
CA GLU A 266 53.04 32.03 21.20
C GLU A 266 52.26 33.05 22.04
#